data_AF-A0A7C6E5X2-F1
#
_entry.id   AF-A0A7C6E5X2-F1
#
_cell.length_a   1.000
_cell.length_b   1.000
_cell.length_c   1.000
_cell.angle_alpha   90.00
_cell.angle_beta   90.00
_cell.angle_gamma   90.00
#
_symmetry.space_group_name_H-M   'P 1'
#
loop_
_entity.id
_entity.type
_entity.pdbx_description
1 polymer ?
#
loop_
_entity_poly.entity_id
_entity_poly.type
_entity_poly.pdbx_seq_one_letter_code
_entity_poly.pdbx_strand_id
1 'polypeptide(L)'
;MAALPYPKYSLDKLYLFPYYQTREDYRRATGQEPPPWNPNRAPKYWFDPNAAQSQRRSVVYEYALATSETGAPLVGPDGRPMLDVLVLSKDEAATVNIPPKEVTNVPGADRPEVPCPLRPLEPDEELFFDFGGVVAVKNRKLFAELDRGFTPEDRALLRAIAEKLGVKF
;
A
#
# COMPACT_ATOMS: atom_id res chain seq x y z
N MET A 1 -15.99 6.52 1.39
CA MET A 1 -15.34 7.86 1.48
C MET A 1 -15.19 8.37 0.05
N ALA A 2 -14.83 9.63 -0.22
CA ALA A 2 -14.53 10.02 -1.61
C ALA A 2 -13.10 9.59 -1.98
N ALA A 3 -12.84 9.34 -3.27
CA ALA A 3 -11.48 9.17 -3.78
C ALA A 3 -10.62 10.39 -3.41
N LEU A 4 -9.33 10.19 -3.16
CA LEU A 4 -8.46 11.29 -2.78
C LEU A 4 -8.31 12.31 -3.92
N PRO A 5 -8.14 13.60 -3.61
CA PRO A 5 -8.02 14.68 -4.60
C PRO A 5 -6.63 14.73 -5.25
N TYR A 6 -6.02 13.57 -5.50
CA TYR A 6 -4.74 13.44 -6.18
C TYR A 6 -4.93 12.59 -7.44
N PRO A 7 -4.28 12.95 -8.56
CA PRO A 7 -4.37 12.15 -9.79
C PRO A 7 -3.93 10.70 -9.61
N LYS A 8 -2.88 10.46 -8.83
CA LYS A 8 -2.45 9.14 -8.36
C LYS A 8 -1.91 9.21 -6.93
N TYR A 9 -1.97 8.10 -6.21
CA TYR A 9 -1.43 7.97 -4.87
C TYR A 9 -1.06 6.52 -4.55
N SER A 10 -0.21 6.38 -3.55
CA SER A 10 0.34 5.11 -3.08
C SER A 10 -0.73 4.19 -2.49
N LEU A 11 -0.49 2.88 -2.61
CA LEU A 11 -1.40 1.84 -2.14
C LEU A 11 -1.70 1.90 -0.63
N ASP A 12 -0.78 2.44 0.19
CA ASP A 12 -0.95 2.57 1.64
C ASP A 12 -2.19 3.39 2.02
N LYS A 13 -2.69 4.25 1.12
CA LYS A 13 -3.93 5.01 1.34
C LYS A 13 -5.20 4.15 1.27
N LEU A 14 -5.08 2.90 0.82
CA LEU A 14 -6.17 1.93 0.81
C LEU A 14 -6.09 0.94 1.98
N TYR A 15 -5.00 0.92 2.76
CA TYR A 15 -4.85 -0.05 3.84
C TYR A 15 -5.94 0.11 4.90
N LEU A 16 -6.57 -1.01 5.29
CA LEU A 16 -7.55 -1.05 6.39
C LEU A 16 -6.89 -0.85 7.75
N PHE A 17 -5.63 -1.23 7.87
CA PHE A 17 -4.88 -1.20 9.12
C PHE A 17 -3.60 -0.40 8.97
N PRO A 18 -3.10 0.23 10.06
CA PRO A 18 -1.78 0.84 10.04
C PRO A 18 -0.69 -0.17 9.69
N TYR A 19 0.28 0.29 8.92
CA TYR A 19 1.45 -0.49 8.49
C TYR A 19 2.69 -0.04 9.27
N TYR A 20 3.37 -0.98 9.92
CA TYR A 20 4.51 -0.74 10.79
C TYR A 20 5.78 -1.30 10.15
N GLN A 21 6.61 -0.45 9.56
CA GLN A 21 7.81 -0.93 8.89
C GLN A 21 8.86 -1.51 9.84
N THR A 22 8.85 -1.11 11.12
CA THR A 22 9.79 -1.60 12.13
C THR A 22 9.10 -1.95 13.45
N ARG A 23 9.85 -2.65 14.30
CA ARG A 23 9.42 -3.01 15.66
C ARG A 23 9.25 -1.76 16.53
N GLU A 24 10.10 -0.76 16.32
CA GLU A 24 10.04 0.56 16.99
C GLU A 24 8.82 1.36 16.52
N ASP A 25 8.48 1.31 15.23
CA ASP A 25 7.27 1.95 14.70
C ASP A 25 6.00 1.37 15.35
N TYR A 26 5.94 0.04 15.48
CA TYR A 26 4.87 -0.65 16.19
C TYR A 26 4.79 -0.19 17.65
N ARG A 27 5.91 -0.18 18.36
CA ARG A 27 5.97 0.25 19.77
C ARG A 27 5.54 1.70 19.93
N ARG A 28 5.98 2.60 19.05
CA ARG A 28 5.62 4.03 19.09
C ARG A 28 4.13 4.25 18.86
N ALA A 29 3.52 3.48 17.94
CA ALA A 29 2.12 3.64 17.58
C ALA A 29 1.14 2.98 18.56
N THR A 30 1.52 1.83 19.14
CA THR A 30 0.63 1.03 20.00
C THR A 30 0.94 1.16 21.49
N GLY A 31 2.15 1.60 21.84
CA GLY A 31 2.67 1.55 23.20
C GLY A 31 3.05 0.14 23.68
N GLN A 32 2.94 -0.88 22.82
CA GLN A 32 3.18 -2.27 23.17
C GLN A 32 4.45 -2.80 22.51
N GLU A 33 5.09 -3.77 23.15
CA GLU A 33 6.21 -4.48 22.54
C GLU A 33 5.71 -5.44 21.46
N PRO A 34 6.25 -5.42 20.23
CA PRO A 34 5.87 -6.40 19.23
C PRO A 34 6.26 -7.82 19.68
N PRO A 35 5.46 -8.85 19.37
CA PRO A 35 5.82 -10.23 19.66
C PRO A 35 7.21 -10.60 19.13
N PRO A 36 7.89 -11.59 19.74
CA PRO A 36 9.16 -12.10 19.21
C PRO A 36 9.01 -12.55 17.75
N TRP A 37 10.03 -12.28 16.93
CA TRP A 37 10.06 -12.75 15.55
C TRP A 37 9.96 -14.28 15.49
N ASN A 38 9.08 -14.78 14.64
CA ASN A 38 8.94 -16.21 14.37
C ASN A 38 9.36 -16.50 12.92
N PRO A 39 10.50 -17.19 12.68
CA PRO A 39 11.02 -17.47 11.34
C PRO A 39 10.16 -18.46 10.53
N ASN A 40 9.24 -19.16 11.19
CA ASN A 40 8.33 -20.09 10.52
C ASN A 40 7.07 -19.39 9.99
N ARG A 41 6.81 -18.14 10.41
CA ARG A 41 5.71 -17.31 9.94
C ARG A 41 6.24 -16.31 8.92
N ALA A 42 5.42 -15.97 7.93
CA ALA A 42 5.80 -14.95 6.96
C ALA A 42 5.91 -13.56 7.65
N PRO A 43 6.73 -12.63 7.12
CA PRO A 43 6.74 -11.25 7.61
C PRO A 43 5.34 -10.64 7.56
N LYS A 44 4.93 -9.96 8.62
CA LYS A 44 3.63 -9.29 8.68
C LYS A 44 3.74 -8.01 9.49
N TYR A 45 3.47 -6.89 8.84
CA TYR A 45 3.71 -5.54 9.34
C TYR A 45 2.44 -4.79 9.71
N TRP A 46 1.31 -5.48 9.78
CA TRP A 46 0.00 -4.93 10.14
C TRP A 46 -0.73 -5.93 11.04
N PHE A 47 -1.74 -5.47 11.79
CA PHE A 47 -2.63 -6.35 12.54
C PHE A 47 -4.04 -5.75 12.63
N ASP A 48 -5.02 -6.62 12.83
CA ASP A 48 -6.39 -6.23 13.11
C ASP A 48 -6.63 -6.23 14.64
N PRO A 49 -6.85 -5.07 15.28
CA PRO A 49 -7.07 -4.98 16.72
C PRO A 49 -8.33 -5.72 17.19
N ASN A 50 -9.31 -5.95 16.29
CA ASN A 50 -10.56 -6.63 16.60
C ASN A 50 -10.52 -8.12 16.30
N ALA A 51 -9.51 -8.61 15.56
CA ALA A 51 -9.45 -10.01 15.15
C ALA A 51 -9.43 -10.98 16.33
N ALA A 52 -8.72 -10.66 17.43
CA ALA A 52 -8.67 -11.49 18.63
C ALA A 52 -10.06 -11.71 19.28
N GLN A 53 -10.97 -10.75 19.09
CA GLN A 53 -12.33 -10.79 19.62
C GLN A 53 -13.32 -11.48 18.67
N SER A 54 -12.88 -11.89 17.48
CA SER A 54 -13.73 -12.60 16.53
C SER A 54 -14.27 -13.91 17.12
N GLN A 55 -15.56 -14.14 16.94
CA GLN A 55 -16.21 -15.42 17.29
C GLN A 55 -15.81 -16.54 16.31
N ARG A 56 -15.26 -16.19 15.15
CA ARG A 56 -14.82 -17.15 14.13
C ARG A 56 -13.34 -17.47 14.30
N ARG A 57 -12.96 -18.71 13.95
CA ARG A 57 -11.54 -19.14 13.95
C ARG A 57 -10.72 -18.44 12.88
N SER A 58 -11.35 -18.08 11.77
CA SER A 58 -10.73 -17.40 10.64
C SER A 58 -11.40 -16.06 10.38
N VAL A 59 -10.59 -15.09 9.98
CA VAL A 59 -10.99 -13.76 9.53
C VAL A 59 -10.71 -13.68 8.03
N VAL A 60 -11.69 -13.16 7.29
CA VAL A 60 -11.67 -13.07 5.83
C VAL A 60 -11.60 -11.60 5.45
N TYR A 61 -10.61 -11.24 4.63
CA TYR A 61 -10.48 -9.93 4.03
C TYR A 61 -10.65 -10.07 2.52
N GLU A 62 -11.67 -9.42 1.97
CA GLU A 62 -12.05 -9.60 0.56
C GLU A 62 -11.04 -9.03 -0.44
N TYR A 63 -10.30 -7.99 -0.02
CA TYR A 63 -9.36 -7.28 -0.89
C TYR A 63 -7.97 -7.29 -0.26
N ALA A 64 -7.08 -8.12 -0.79
CA ALA A 64 -5.65 -8.04 -0.53
C ALA A 64 -4.91 -8.14 -1.86
N LEU A 65 -3.74 -7.50 -1.94
CA LEU A 65 -2.92 -7.58 -3.16
C LEU A 65 -2.43 -9.02 -3.37
N ALA A 66 -2.74 -9.60 -4.51
CA ALA A 66 -2.24 -10.93 -4.87
C ALA A 66 -0.76 -10.83 -5.26
N THR A 67 0.08 -11.66 -4.66
CA THR A 67 1.52 -11.67 -4.89
C THR A 67 2.01 -13.07 -5.25
N SER A 68 3.08 -13.14 -6.04
CA SER A 68 3.80 -14.39 -6.33
C SER A 68 4.54 -14.91 -5.09
N GLU A 69 5.15 -16.10 -5.22
CA GLU A 69 6.08 -16.67 -4.23
C GLU A 69 7.32 -15.81 -3.96
N THR A 70 7.59 -14.80 -4.80
CA THR A 70 8.69 -13.84 -4.62
C THR A 70 8.20 -12.49 -4.07
N GLY A 71 6.89 -12.34 -3.80
CA GLY A 71 6.30 -11.10 -3.32
C GLY A 71 6.00 -10.07 -4.42
N ALA A 72 6.21 -10.41 -5.69
CA ALA A 72 5.87 -9.54 -6.80
C ALA A 72 4.35 -9.51 -7.01
N PRO A 73 3.72 -8.34 -7.21
CA PRO A 73 2.28 -8.27 -7.45
C PRO A 73 1.90 -8.99 -8.75
N LEU A 74 0.81 -9.75 -8.70
CA LEU A 74 0.28 -10.47 -9.85
C LEU A 74 -0.55 -9.55 -10.75
N VAL A 75 -0.53 -9.85 -12.05
CA VAL A 75 -1.30 -9.14 -13.08
C VAL A 75 -2.55 -9.95 -13.38
N GLY A 76 -3.71 -9.32 -13.25
CA GLY A 76 -4.99 -9.90 -13.59
C GLY A 76 -5.21 -9.98 -15.12
N PRO A 77 -6.28 -10.67 -15.56
CA PRO A 77 -6.62 -10.80 -16.98
C PRO A 77 -6.87 -9.48 -17.71
N ASP A 78 -7.20 -8.42 -16.96
CA ASP A 78 -7.44 -7.06 -17.43
C ASP A 78 -6.16 -6.19 -17.49
N GLY A 79 -5.00 -6.78 -17.20
CA GLY A 79 -3.71 -6.09 -17.17
C GLY A 79 -3.47 -5.25 -15.90
N ARG A 80 -4.34 -5.36 -14.89
CA ARG A 80 -4.27 -4.58 -13.66
C ARG A 80 -3.71 -5.40 -12.49
N PRO A 81 -3.27 -4.77 -11.39
CA PRO A 81 -2.92 -5.47 -10.17
C PRO A 81 -4.08 -6.34 -9.70
N MET A 82 -3.82 -7.63 -9.51
CA MET A 82 -4.83 -8.60 -9.08
C MET A 82 -5.07 -8.49 -7.58
N LEU A 83 -6.35 -8.51 -7.20
CA LEU A 83 -6.78 -8.63 -5.81
C LEU A 83 -7.25 -10.06 -5.55
N ASP A 84 -7.01 -10.54 -4.34
CA ASP A 84 -7.45 -11.86 -3.87
C ASP A 84 -7.99 -11.77 -2.44
N VAL A 85 -8.70 -12.81 -2.02
CA VAL A 85 -9.24 -12.97 -0.69
C VAL A 85 -8.14 -13.46 0.25
N LEU A 86 -7.82 -12.67 1.26
CA LEU A 86 -6.89 -13.08 2.32
C LEU A 86 -7.65 -13.71 3.48
N VAL A 87 -7.36 -14.98 3.77
CA VAL A 87 -7.93 -15.70 4.91
C VAL A 87 -6.84 -15.99 5.92
N LEU A 88 -6.99 -15.47 7.14
CA LEU A 88 -6.06 -15.71 8.24
C LEU A 88 -6.81 -16.33 9.43
N SER A 89 -6.10 -17.05 10.30
CA SER A 89 -6.65 -17.34 11.62
C SER A 89 -6.80 -16.05 12.42
N LYS A 90 -7.70 -16.04 13.40
CA LYS A 90 -7.89 -14.86 14.26
C LYS A 90 -6.60 -14.46 14.99
N ASP A 91 -5.77 -15.42 15.37
CA ASP A 91 -4.52 -15.18 16.10
C ASP A 91 -3.44 -14.60 15.17
N GLU A 92 -3.38 -15.06 13.92
CA GLU A 92 -2.49 -14.50 12.89
C GLU A 92 -2.92 -13.09 12.48
N ALA A 93 -4.22 -12.86 12.32
CA ALA A 93 -4.76 -11.54 12.01
C ALA A 93 -4.49 -10.52 13.12
N ALA A 94 -4.62 -10.93 14.39
CA ALA A 94 -4.47 -10.08 15.57
C ALA A 94 -3.02 -9.72 15.94
N THR A 95 -2.03 -10.35 15.32
CA THR A 95 -0.62 -10.16 15.68
C THR A 95 0.23 -9.74 14.49
N VAL A 96 1.30 -9.01 14.77
CA VAL A 96 2.37 -8.74 13.79
C VAL A 96 3.46 -9.81 13.87
N ASN A 97 4.25 -9.93 12.81
CA ASN A 97 5.47 -10.74 12.77
C ASN A 97 6.56 -9.93 12.06
N ILE A 98 7.11 -8.94 12.77
CA ILE A 98 8.07 -7.97 12.22
C ILE A 98 9.50 -8.47 12.48
N PRO A 99 10.30 -8.74 11.44
CA PRO A 99 11.68 -9.15 11.61
C PRO A 99 12.53 -8.01 12.21
N PRO A 100 13.54 -8.31 13.05
CA PRO A 100 14.46 -7.31 13.55
C PRO A 100 15.32 -6.74 12.40
N LYS A 101 15.35 -5.41 12.24
CA LYS A 101 16.12 -4.75 11.17
C LYS A 101 17.62 -4.62 11.47
N GLU A 102 18.02 -4.77 12.73
CA GLU A 102 19.40 -4.60 13.20
C GLU A 102 20.30 -5.78 12.82
N VAL A 103 19.71 -6.89 12.37
CA VAL A 103 20.41 -8.14 12.05
C VAL A 103 20.26 -8.41 10.56
N THR A 104 21.36 -8.70 9.88
CA THR A 104 21.36 -9.14 8.48
C THR A 104 21.03 -10.62 8.38
N ASN A 105 20.43 -11.05 7.26
CA ASN A 105 20.11 -12.46 6.98
C ASN A 105 19.23 -13.14 8.05
N VAL A 106 18.21 -12.43 8.55
CA VAL A 106 17.24 -13.01 9.50
C VAL A 106 16.52 -14.19 8.83
N PRO A 107 16.61 -15.42 9.38
CA PRO A 107 15.95 -16.58 8.80
C PRO A 107 14.45 -16.36 8.64
N GLY A 108 13.91 -16.67 7.46
CA GLY A 108 12.49 -16.54 7.13
C GLY A 108 12.01 -15.13 6.81
N ALA A 109 12.87 -14.11 6.95
CA ALA A 109 12.55 -12.73 6.58
C ALA A 109 12.62 -12.49 5.05
N ASP A 110 13.19 -13.44 4.31
CA ASP A 110 13.28 -13.49 2.85
C ASP A 110 12.00 -13.96 2.16
N ARG A 111 11.00 -14.41 2.93
CA ARG A 111 9.69 -14.83 2.42
C ARG A 111 8.84 -13.61 2.08
N PRO A 112 7.93 -13.74 1.09
CA PRO A 112 6.93 -12.71 0.82
C PRO A 112 6.17 -12.34 2.09
N GLU A 113 5.96 -11.05 2.31
CA GLU A 113 5.16 -10.57 3.42
C GLU A 113 3.67 -10.87 3.22
N VAL A 114 2.93 -10.96 4.32
CA VAL A 114 1.46 -11.05 4.28
C VAL A 114 0.91 -9.68 3.86
N PRO A 115 0.22 -9.56 2.71
CA PRO A 115 -0.26 -8.28 2.21
C PRO A 115 -1.25 -7.64 3.18
N CYS A 116 -1.20 -6.31 3.32
CA CYS A 116 -2.17 -5.58 4.12
C CYS A 116 -3.54 -5.56 3.40
N PRO A 117 -4.64 -5.93 4.08
CA PRO A 117 -5.98 -5.78 3.55
C PRO A 117 -6.28 -4.35 3.12
N LEU A 118 -6.96 -4.24 2.00
CA LEU A 118 -7.39 -2.99 1.41
C LEU A 118 -8.87 -2.76 1.69
N ARG A 119 -9.27 -1.49 1.80
CA ARG A 119 -10.67 -1.12 1.67
C ARG A 119 -11.14 -1.34 0.22
N PRO A 120 -12.45 -1.48 -0.01
CA PRO A 120 -12.99 -1.44 -1.37
C PRO A 120 -12.55 -0.17 -2.10
N LEU A 121 -12.31 -0.31 -3.41
CA LEU A 121 -12.07 0.83 -4.28
C LEU A 121 -13.35 1.66 -4.41
N GLU A 122 -13.22 2.97 -4.31
CA GLU A 122 -14.30 3.89 -4.64
C GLU A 122 -14.51 3.91 -6.18
N PRO A 123 -15.68 4.32 -6.70
CA PRO A 123 -15.99 4.26 -8.13
C PRO A 123 -14.99 4.98 -9.05
N ASP A 124 -14.37 6.03 -8.53
CA ASP A 124 -13.37 6.84 -9.23
C ASP A 124 -11.93 6.36 -8.99
N GLU A 125 -11.72 5.22 -8.34
CA GLU A 125 -10.40 4.65 -8.08
C GLU A 125 -10.14 3.44 -8.98
N GLU A 126 -8.90 3.28 -9.41
CA GLU A 126 -8.45 2.12 -10.16
C GLU A 126 -7.02 1.78 -9.77
N LEU A 127 -6.74 0.49 -9.56
CA LEU A 127 -5.38 0.01 -9.36
C LEU A 127 -4.66 -0.08 -10.70
N PHE A 128 -3.39 0.32 -10.72
CA PHE A 128 -2.54 0.21 -11.89
C PHE A 128 -1.08 0.01 -11.46
N PHE A 129 -0.26 -0.45 -12.40
CA PHE A 129 1.19 -0.50 -12.24
C PHE A 129 1.79 0.86 -12.63
N ASP A 130 2.42 1.52 -11.68
CA ASP A 130 3.20 2.73 -11.89
C ASP A 130 4.65 2.37 -12.24
N PHE A 131 5.49 3.39 -12.41
CA PHE A 131 6.91 3.23 -12.70
C PHE A 131 7.60 2.21 -11.76
N GLY A 132 8.41 1.32 -12.34
CA GLY A 132 9.11 0.27 -11.60
C GLY A 132 8.25 -0.93 -11.19
N GLY A 133 7.02 -1.05 -11.70
CA GLY A 133 6.13 -2.18 -11.39
C GLY A 133 5.47 -2.08 -10.00
N VAL A 134 5.52 -0.89 -9.39
CA VAL A 134 4.87 -0.62 -8.11
C VAL A 134 3.37 -0.47 -8.31
N VAL A 135 2.57 -1.05 -7.42
CA VAL A 135 1.11 -0.88 -7.44
C VAL A 135 0.74 0.47 -6.85
N ALA A 136 -0.03 1.24 -7.61
CA ALA A 136 -0.57 2.52 -7.18
C ALA A 136 -2.06 2.61 -7.49
N VAL A 137 -2.69 3.64 -6.93
CA VAL A 137 -4.10 3.98 -7.19
C VAL A 137 -4.10 5.21 -8.08
N LYS A 138 -4.87 5.17 -9.17
CA LYS A 138 -5.18 6.37 -9.95
C LYS A 138 -6.62 6.80 -9.70
N ASN A 139 -6.81 8.11 -9.60
CA ASN A 139 -8.12 8.73 -9.61
C ASN A 139 -8.56 8.88 -11.07
N ARG A 140 -9.57 8.12 -11.50
CA ARG A 140 -10.03 8.04 -12.89
C ARG A 140 -10.46 9.40 -13.48
N LYS A 141 -10.89 10.34 -12.63
CA LYS A 141 -11.27 11.70 -13.06
C LYS A 141 -10.06 12.59 -13.27
N LEU A 142 -9.13 12.59 -12.32
CA LEU A 142 -7.98 13.50 -12.29
C LEU A 142 -6.77 12.97 -13.06
N PHE A 143 -6.64 11.64 -13.20
CA PHE A 143 -5.47 11.02 -13.82
C PHE A 143 -5.35 11.37 -15.31
N ALA A 144 -6.47 11.50 -16.03
CA ALA A 144 -6.47 11.92 -17.43
C ALA A 144 -5.97 13.36 -17.61
N GLU A 145 -5.99 14.18 -16.56
CA GLU A 145 -5.47 15.54 -16.60
C GLU A 145 -3.93 15.56 -16.50
N LEU A 146 -3.29 14.50 -15.99
CA LEU A 146 -1.82 14.39 -16.01
C LEU A 146 -1.25 14.22 -17.42
N ASP A 147 -1.99 13.58 -18.33
CA ASP A 147 -1.59 13.45 -19.74
C ASP A 147 -1.70 14.79 -20.49
N ARG A 148 -2.49 15.74 -19.95
CA ARG A 148 -2.47 17.12 -20.43
C ARG A 148 -1.26 17.80 -19.81
N GLY A 149 -0.12 17.70 -20.50
CA GLY A 149 1.04 18.55 -20.19
C GLY A 149 0.69 20.05 -20.26
N PHE A 150 1.66 20.95 -20.07
CA PHE A 150 1.40 22.39 -20.02
C PHE A 150 0.51 22.88 -21.16
N THR A 151 -0.66 23.40 -20.78
CA THR A 151 -1.62 24.02 -21.69
C THR A 151 -1.03 25.32 -22.29
N PRO A 152 -1.59 25.84 -23.39
CA PRO A 152 -1.20 27.17 -23.90
C PRO A 152 -1.26 28.26 -22.81
N GLU A 153 -2.25 28.20 -21.93
CA GLU A 153 -2.44 29.11 -20.81
C GLU A 153 -1.32 28.96 -19.77
N ASP A 154 -0.95 27.74 -19.40
CA ASP A 154 0.17 27.50 -18.49
C ASP A 154 1.49 28.00 -19.07
N ARG A 155 1.71 27.79 -20.38
CA ARG A 155 2.90 28.29 -21.07
C ARG A 155 2.92 29.82 -21.10
N ALA A 156 1.78 30.46 -21.33
CA ALA A 156 1.68 31.91 -21.29
C ALA A 156 1.99 32.46 -19.88
N LEU A 157 1.47 31.80 -18.84
CA LEU A 157 1.76 32.16 -17.45
C LEU A 157 3.25 31.98 -17.11
N LEU A 158 3.85 30.85 -17.49
CA LEU A 158 5.27 30.58 -17.26
C LEU A 158 6.17 31.60 -17.98
N ARG A 159 5.82 32.00 -19.20
CA ARG A 159 6.53 33.07 -19.92
C ARG A 159 6.43 34.41 -19.20
N ALA A 160 5.24 34.78 -18.73
CA ALA A 160 5.04 36.02 -17.97
C ALA A 160 5.85 36.03 -16.65
N ILE A 161 5.94 34.89 -15.96
CA ILE A 161 6.78 34.73 -14.77
C ILE A 161 8.26 34.86 -15.13
N ALA A 162 8.71 34.21 -16.20
CA ALA A 162 10.10 34.23 -16.62
C ALA A 162 10.55 35.64 -17.09
N GLU A 163 9.70 36.38 -17.82
CA GLU A 163 9.93 37.78 -18.16
C GLU A 163 10.08 38.66 -16.91
N LYS A 164 9.19 38.49 -15.93
CA LYS A 164 9.25 39.23 -14.66
C LYS A 164 10.53 38.94 -13.86
N LEU A 165 11.06 37.72 -13.96
CA LEU A 165 12.28 37.29 -13.29
C LEU A 165 13.55 37.53 -14.12
N GLY A 166 13.44 38.11 -15.32
CA GLY A 166 14.57 38.38 -16.21
C GLY A 166 15.25 37.13 -16.78
N VAL A 167 14.55 35.98 -16.74
CA VAL A 167 15.04 34.72 -17.32
C VAL A 167 14.75 34.71 -18.81
N LYS A 168 15.79 34.53 -19.64
CA LYS A 168 15.63 34.39 -21.10
C LYS A 168 15.26 32.95 -21.46
N PHE A 169 14.29 32.80 -22.35
CA PHE A 169 13.78 31.53 -22.87
C PHE A 169 13.48 31.65 -24.37
#